data_AF-K2EDV7-F1
#
_entry.id   AF-K2EDV7-F1
#
_cell.length_a   1.000
_cell.length_b   1.000
_cell.length_c   1.000
_cell.angle_alpha   90.00
_cell.angle_beta   90.00
_cell.angle_gamma   90.00
#
_symmetry.space_group_name_H-M   'P 1'
#
loop_
_entity.id
_entity.type
_entity.pdbx_description
1 polymer ?
#
loop_
_entity_poly.entity_id
_entity_poly.type
_entity_poly.pdbx_seq_one_letter_code
_entity_poly.pdbx_strand_id
1 'polypeptide(L)'
;MIVIFLITLVTGAIGYNMKGALDKGKKFRTEQAMEQLEDLLLICLDERGLDSGDHIANDPVAYLRESGIAKNPEKLVQDGWGKNFNIHYDKGKFKIESDAYNKQIKKK
;
A
#
# COMPACT_ATOMS: atom_id res chain seq x y z
N MET A 1 -19.71 -7.86 41.62
CA MET A 1 -19.17 -6.58 41.14
C MET A 1 -17.71 -6.66 40.68
N ILE A 2 -16.78 -7.25 41.46
CA ILE A 2 -15.34 -7.28 41.12
C ILE A 2 -15.01 -8.03 39.81
N VAL A 3 -15.79 -9.07 39.49
CA VAL A 3 -15.57 -9.92 38.29
C VAL A 3 -15.78 -9.13 37.00
N ILE A 4 -16.83 -8.31 36.94
CA ILE A 4 -17.13 -7.49 35.76
C ILE A 4 -15.98 -6.50 35.52
N PHE A 5 -15.46 -5.89 36.59
CA PHE A 5 -14.33 -4.96 36.53
C PHE A 5 -13.07 -5.61 35.96
N LEU A 6 -12.73 -6.83 36.42
CA LEU A 6 -11.57 -7.58 35.92
C LEU A 6 -11.71 -7.95 34.45
N ILE A 7 -12.89 -8.36 34.00
CA ILE A 7 -13.15 -8.68 32.58
C ILE A 7 -12.94 -7.44 31.72
N THR A 8 -13.53 -6.30 32.09
CA THR A 8 -13.35 -5.05 31.33
C THR A 8 -11.89 -4.61 31.24
N LEU A 9 -11.11 -4.80 32.32
CA LEU A 9 -9.70 -4.41 32.35
C LEU A 9 -8.85 -5.30 31.42
N VAL A 10 -9.08 -6.62 31.45
CA VAL A 10 -8.36 -7.57 30.58
C VAL A 10 -8.77 -7.39 29.11
N THR A 11 -10.06 -7.27 28.80
CA THR A 11 -10.55 -7.03 27.43
C THR A 11 -10.02 -5.71 26.87
N GLY A 12 -9.97 -4.65 27.68
CA GLY A 12 -9.40 -3.36 27.28
C GLY A 12 -7.91 -3.44 26.95
N ALA A 13 -7.13 -4.15 27.79
CA ALA A 13 -5.70 -4.34 27.56
C ALA A 13 -5.39 -5.13 26.28
N ILE A 14 -6.14 -6.20 26.00
CA ILE A 14 -5.99 -7.00 24.77
C ILE A 14 -6.34 -6.16 23.54
N GLY A 15 -7.45 -5.41 23.58
CA GLY A 15 -7.89 -4.56 22.48
C GLY A 15 -6.88 -3.46 22.13
N TYR A 16 -6.24 -2.86 23.14
CA TYR A 16 -5.20 -1.84 22.92
C TYR A 16 -3.97 -2.41 22.21
N ASN A 17 -3.50 -3.59 22.63
CA ASN A 17 -2.33 -4.23 22.02
C ASN A 17 -2.63 -4.73 20.60
N MET A 18 -3.81 -5.30 20.36
CA MET A 18 -4.25 -5.73 19.02
C MET A 18 -4.33 -4.57 18.03
N LYS A 19 -4.81 -3.39 18.45
CA LYS A 19 -4.87 -2.21 17.59
C LYS A 19 -3.48 -1.80 17.10
N GLY A 20 -2.49 -1.80 17.98
CA GLY A 20 -1.10 -1.52 17.63
C GLY A 20 -0.49 -2.55 16.67
N ALA A 21 -0.78 -3.84 16.89
CA ALA A 21 -0.33 -4.92 15.99
C ALA A 21 -0.96 -4.82 14.60
N LEU A 22 -2.26 -4.53 14.51
CA LEU A 22 -2.97 -4.35 13.24
C LEU A 22 -2.43 -3.16 12.44
N ASP A 23 -2.16 -2.03 13.09
CA ASP A 23 -1.60 -0.85 12.42
C ASP A 23 -0.17 -1.12 11.92
N LYS A 24 0.65 -1.88 12.66
CA LYS A 24 1.97 -2.33 12.19
C LYS A 24 1.85 -3.23 10.96
N GLY A 25 0.91 -4.18 10.97
CA GLY A 25 0.67 -5.07 9.84
C GLY A 25 0.24 -4.31 8.57
N LYS A 26 -0.62 -3.30 8.70
CA LYS A 26 -1.03 -2.46 7.57
C LYS A 26 0.13 -1.62 7.02
N LYS A 27 0.98 -1.06 7.88
CA LYS A 27 2.19 -0.34 7.48
C LYS A 27 3.12 -1.24 6.67
N PHE A 28 3.44 -2.41 7.20
CA PHE A 28 4.31 -3.38 6.54
C PHE A 28 3.74 -3.82 5.18
N ARG A 29 2.44 -4.14 5.12
CA ARG A 29 1.78 -4.51 3.86
C ARG A 29 1.84 -3.37 2.83
N THR A 30 1.71 -2.13 3.27
CA THR A 30 1.79 -0.96 2.38
C THR A 30 3.19 -0.78 1.83
N GLU A 31 4.21 -0.91 2.67
CA GLU A 31 5.62 -0.81 2.28
C GLU A 31 5.98 -1.88 1.24
N GLN A 32 5.63 -3.14 1.50
CA GLN A 32 5.83 -4.21 0.53
C GLN A 32 5.03 -4.00 -0.77
N ALA A 33 3.80 -3.48 -0.68
CA ALA A 33 2.99 -3.21 -1.86
C ALA A 33 3.57 -2.08 -2.72
N MET A 34 4.15 -1.04 -2.09
CA MET A 34 4.84 0.04 -2.81
C MET A 34 6.05 -0.50 -3.58
N GLU A 35 6.90 -1.28 -2.92
CA GLU A 35 8.09 -1.89 -3.55
C GLU A 35 7.69 -2.83 -4.71
N GLN A 36 6.74 -3.74 -4.47
CA GLN A 36 6.25 -4.65 -5.52
C GLN A 36 5.61 -3.90 -6.70
N LEU A 37 4.87 -2.83 -6.43
CA LEU A 37 4.23 -2.04 -7.48
C LEU A 37 5.28 -1.26 -8.29
N GLU A 38 6.33 -0.74 -7.64
CA GLU A 38 7.45 -0.09 -8.33
C GLU A 38 8.13 -1.06 -9.30
N ASP A 39 8.49 -2.25 -8.83
CA ASP A 39 9.11 -3.28 -9.65
C ASP A 39 8.24 -3.68 -10.85
N LEU A 40 6.94 -3.87 -10.64
CA LEU A 40 6.01 -4.23 -11.71
C LEU A 40 5.87 -3.13 -12.76
N LEU A 41 5.83 -1.86 -12.34
CA LEU A 41 5.74 -0.73 -13.27
C LEU A 41 7.05 -0.53 -14.02
N LEU A 42 8.20 -0.80 -13.40
CA LEU A 42 9.50 -0.81 -14.07
C LEU A 42 9.58 -1.90 -15.15
N ILE A 43 9.05 -3.10 -14.89
CA ILE A 43 8.96 -4.15 -15.91
C ILE A 43 8.06 -3.70 -17.08
N CYS A 44 6.89 -3.12 -16.78
CA CYS A 44 6.00 -2.60 -17.82
C CYS A 44 6.65 -1.47 -18.64
N LEU A 45 7.51 -0.66 -18.01
CA LEU A 45 8.28 0.38 -18.68
C LEU A 45 9.35 -0.19 -19.60
N ASP A 46 10.03 -1.27 -19.19
CA ASP A 46 11.03 -1.95 -20.03
C ASP A 46 10.39 -2.58 -21.28
N GLU A 47 9.19 -3.17 -21.13
CA GLU A 47 8.42 -3.73 -22.26
C GLU A 47 7.94 -2.68 -23.26
N ARG A 48 7.62 -1.46 -22.81
CA ARG A 48 6.99 -0.38 -23.62
C ARG A 48 7.97 0.71 -24.07
N GLY A 49 9.13 0.81 -23.43
CA GLY A 49 10.09 1.90 -23.62
C GLY A 49 9.85 3.11 -22.71
N LEU A 50 10.91 3.90 -22.53
CA LEU A 50 11.01 5.02 -21.58
C LEU A 50 9.97 6.13 -21.79
N ASP A 51 9.52 6.36 -23.02
CA ASP A 51 8.55 7.41 -23.35
C ASP A 51 7.14 7.14 -22.81
N SER A 52 6.88 5.92 -22.33
CA SER A 52 5.57 5.52 -21.80
C SER A 52 5.43 5.71 -20.27
N GLY A 53 6.47 6.15 -19.56
CA GLY A 53 6.47 6.20 -18.09
C GLY A 53 5.39 7.09 -17.48
N ASP A 54 5.18 8.28 -18.04
CA ASP A 54 4.11 9.19 -17.59
C ASP A 54 2.71 8.61 -17.89
N HIS A 55 2.55 7.88 -18.98
CA HIS A 55 1.28 7.23 -19.31
C HIS A 55 0.99 6.06 -18.36
N ILE A 56 2.01 5.27 -18.01
CA ILE A 56 1.93 4.19 -17.03
C ILE A 56 1.57 4.72 -15.63
N ALA A 57 2.12 5.87 -15.24
CA ALA A 57 1.79 6.49 -13.95
C ALA A 57 0.32 6.99 -13.87
N ASN A 58 -0.25 7.42 -15.00
CA ASN A 58 -1.63 7.93 -15.06
C ASN A 58 -2.68 6.82 -15.06
N ASP A 59 -2.43 5.68 -15.72
CA ASP A 59 -3.36 4.52 -15.71
C ASP A 59 -2.64 3.18 -15.47
N PRO A 60 -2.05 2.98 -14.28
CA PRO A 60 -1.24 1.80 -13.98
C PRO A 60 -2.04 0.49 -14.10
N VAL A 61 -3.36 0.54 -13.86
CA VAL A 61 -4.22 -0.66 -13.90
C VAL A 61 -4.37 -1.18 -15.31
N ALA A 62 -4.54 -0.31 -16.31
CA ALA A 62 -4.65 -0.71 -17.71
C ALA A 62 -3.36 -1.40 -18.18
N TYR A 63 -2.20 -0.79 -17.90
CA TYR A 63 -0.90 -1.36 -18.30
C TYR A 63 -0.60 -2.69 -17.60
N LEU A 64 -0.90 -2.81 -16.30
CA LEU A 64 -0.72 -4.06 -15.57
C LEU A 64 -1.67 -5.18 -16.04
N ARG A 65 -2.86 -4.85 -16.55
CA ARG A 65 -3.75 -5.84 -17.19
C ARG A 65 -3.19 -6.28 -18.54
N GLU A 66 -2.70 -5.33 -19.33
CA GLU A 66 -2.22 -5.60 -20.69
C GLU A 66 -0.92 -6.40 -20.70
N SER A 67 0.00 -6.15 -19.74
CA SER A 67 1.22 -6.94 -19.59
C SER A 67 0.94 -8.38 -19.13
N GLY A 68 -0.22 -8.65 -18.54
CA GLY A 68 -0.59 -9.99 -18.05
C GLY A 68 0.21 -10.46 -16.81
N ILE A 69 1.05 -9.60 -16.25
CA ILE A 69 1.92 -9.92 -15.11
C ILE A 69 1.11 -9.94 -13.80
N ALA A 70 0.10 -9.07 -13.69
CA ALA A 70 -0.71 -8.93 -12.49
C ALA A 70 -1.99 -9.75 -12.54
N LYS A 71 -2.18 -10.69 -11.60
CA LYS A 71 -3.45 -11.43 -11.45
C LYS A 71 -4.64 -10.55 -11.06
N ASN A 72 -4.41 -9.50 -10.27
CA ASN A 72 -5.45 -8.57 -9.77
C ASN A 72 -4.89 -7.14 -9.65
N PRO A 73 -4.74 -6.41 -10.77
CA PRO A 73 -4.07 -5.11 -10.79
C PRO A 73 -4.79 -4.04 -9.96
N GLU A 74 -6.12 -4.12 -9.84
CA GLU A 74 -6.93 -3.23 -9.01
C GLU A 74 -6.56 -3.27 -7.52
N LYS A 75 -6.12 -4.44 -7.03
CA LYS A 75 -5.71 -4.61 -5.63
C LYS A 75 -4.25 -4.20 -5.40
N LEU A 76 -3.42 -4.27 -6.44
CA LEU A 76 -2.01 -3.91 -6.36
C LEU A 76 -1.81 -2.40 -6.24
N VAL A 77 -2.71 -1.62 -6.85
CA VAL A 77 -2.70 -0.16 -6.73
C VAL A 77 -3.26 0.35 -5.40
N GLN A 78 -3.60 -0.53 -4.45
CA GLN A 78 -4.18 -0.19 -3.14
C GLN A 78 -3.25 -0.49 -1.97
N ASP A 79 -3.35 0.35 -0.93
CA ASP A 79 -2.53 0.26 0.26
C ASP A 79 -3.10 -0.67 1.37
N GLY A 80 -2.43 -0.68 2.53
CA GLY A 80 -2.83 -1.33 3.78
C GLY A 80 -4.23 -0.99 4.30
N TRP A 81 -4.80 0.10 3.82
CA TRP A 81 -6.08 0.67 4.24
C TRP A 81 -7.13 0.69 3.11
N GLY A 82 -6.81 0.16 1.93
CA GLY A 82 -7.70 0.09 0.77
C GLY A 82 -7.80 1.41 0.00
N LYS A 83 -6.82 2.31 0.14
CA LYS A 83 -6.72 3.54 -0.64
C LYS A 83 -5.76 3.37 -1.80
N ASN A 84 -6.02 4.06 -2.90
CA ASN A 84 -5.13 4.02 -4.06
C ASN A 84 -3.81 4.74 -3.76
N PHE A 85 -2.72 4.25 -4.34
CA PHE A 85 -1.43 4.92 -4.32
C PHE A 85 -1.40 6.12 -5.29
N ASN A 86 -0.66 7.15 -4.90
CA ASN A 86 -0.29 8.24 -5.79
C ASN A 86 1.02 7.88 -6.48
N ILE A 87 0.97 7.67 -7.79
CA ILE A 87 2.12 7.24 -8.59
C ILE A 87 2.59 8.40 -9.44
N HIS A 88 3.87 8.75 -9.34
CA HIS A 88 4.51 9.78 -10.14
C HIS A 88 5.72 9.18 -10.85
N TYR A 89 5.87 9.46 -12.14
CA TYR A 89 7.06 9.07 -12.89
C TYR A 89 8.04 10.25 -12.98
N ASP A 90 9.32 10.01 -12.71
CA ASP A 90 10.37 11.02 -12.80
C ASP A 90 11.67 10.37 -13.29
N LYS A 91 12.03 10.64 -14.55
CA LYS A 91 13.32 10.25 -15.16
C LYS A 91 13.71 8.78 -14.95
N GLY A 92 12.81 7.85 -15.25
CA GLY A 92 13.10 6.41 -15.14
C GLY A 92 12.83 5.80 -13.77
N LYS A 93 12.21 6.54 -12.84
CA LYS A 93 11.81 6.01 -11.52
C LYS A 93 10.34 6.30 -11.24
N PHE A 94 9.66 5.35 -10.62
CA PHE A 94 8.29 5.53 -10.12
C PHE A 94 8.35 5.89 -8.63
N LYS A 95 7.82 7.05 -8.27
CA LYS A 95 7.59 7.45 -6.88
C LYS A 95 6.15 7.07 -6.51
N ILE A 96 6.02 6.12 -5.60
CA ILE A 96 4.74 5.60 -5.13
C ILE A 96 4.52 6.07 -3.70
N GLU A 97 3.46 6.84 -3.47
CA GLU A 97 3.13 7.39 -2.15
C GLU A 97 1.73 6.97 -1.70
N SER A 98 1.58 6.70 -0.39
CA SER A 98 0.27 6.52 0.26
C SER A 98 0.02 7.64 1.26
N ASP A 99 -1.12 8.33 1.09
CA ASP A 99 -1.59 9.35 2.04
C ASP A 99 -1.83 8.77 3.44
N ALA A 100 -2.32 7.52 3.52
CA ALA A 100 -2.60 6.86 4.78
C ALA A 100 -1.31 6.51 5.53
N TYR A 101 -0.30 6.02 4.79
CA TYR A 101 1.02 5.73 5.33
C TYR A 101 1.70 6.99 5.86
N ASN A 102 1.73 8.06 5.06
CA ASN A 102 2.32 9.34 5.45
C ASN A 102 1.66 9.95 6.68
N LYS A 103 0.33 9.90 6.77
CA LYS A 103 -0.42 10.36 7.95
C LYS A 103 -0.11 9.55 9.21
N GLN A 104 0.21 8.26 9.06
CA GLN A 104 0.55 7.35 10.15
C GLN A 104 2.02 7.45 10.58
N ILE A 105 2.89 8.00 9.76
CA ILE A 105 4.28 8.33 10.12
C ILE A 105 4.36 9.68 10.82
N LYS A 106 3.67 10.71 10.31
CA LYS A 106 3.63 12.05 10.91
C LYS A 106 2.96 12.12 12.30
N LYS A 107 2.28 11.04 12.71
CA LYS A 107 1.66 10.91 14.04
C LYS A 107 2.60 10.36 15.13
N LYS A 108 3.83 9.97 14.78
CA LYS A 108 4.90 9.68 15.75
C LYS A 108 5.50 10.99 16.24
#